data_AF-A0A9W8YEB2-F1
#
_entry.id   AF-A0A9W8YEB2-F1
#
_cell.length_a   1.000
_cell.length_b   1.000
_cell.length_c   1.000
_cell.angle_alpha   90.00
_cell.angle_beta   90.00
_cell.angle_gamma   90.00
#
_symmetry.space_group_name_H-M   'P 1'
#
loop_
_entity.id
_entity.type
_entity.pdbx_description
1 polymer ?
#
loop_
_entity_poly.entity_id
_entity_poly.type
_entity_poly.pdbx_seq_one_letter_code
_entity_poly.pdbx_strand_id
1 'polypeptide(L)'
;MAEGEMVSGDGWVSDESSFYGDDDEQEHQLNLCDNFNPKSCWSTDHKDLNAVLRAAKAQQPSMVLSKETISFARQSSSGGLSTTADKLSAFSTLDRKTMEQERLLRLGKRERDTTPEPQTKVELVNPRQGHFDSWQLGESVDDFVNRLHPLSTSALTCPWIWVENPHRKPGAICASPQVEHFTNLGLDLLEHSLQTRQEMQGKGSRGAKGTLTKLLDIESKALQQCIADLAAEDQVLSGKVSCS
;
A
#
# COMPACT_ATOMS: atom_id res chain seq x y z
N MET A 1 -5.55 -8.97 56.82
CA MET A 1 -6.63 -8.88 55.81
C MET A 1 -6.53 -7.49 55.21
N ALA A 2 -6.16 -7.39 53.95
CA ALA A 2 -6.13 -6.13 53.21
C ALA A 2 -7.08 -6.32 52.04
N GLU A 3 -8.16 -5.54 52.05
CA GLU A 3 -9.25 -5.60 51.09
C GLU A 3 -8.80 -4.94 49.78
N GLY A 4 -9.02 -5.65 48.66
CA GLY A 4 -8.70 -5.17 47.33
C GLY A 4 -9.73 -4.17 46.86
N GLU A 5 -9.28 -2.95 46.59
CA GLU A 5 -10.04 -1.88 45.96
C GLU A 5 -10.32 -2.25 44.50
N MET A 6 -11.56 -2.64 44.20
CA MET A 6 -12.02 -2.93 42.84
C MET A 6 -12.32 -1.61 42.13
N VAL A 7 -11.62 -1.33 41.03
CA VAL A 7 -11.89 -0.19 40.15
C VAL A 7 -13.26 -0.36 39.51
N SER A 8 -14.18 0.57 39.75
CA SER A 8 -15.51 0.60 39.11
C SER A 8 -15.35 0.91 37.62
N GLY A 9 -15.66 -0.07 36.79
CA GLY A 9 -15.55 0.00 35.32
C GLY A 9 -16.65 0.79 34.63
N ASP A 10 -17.06 1.95 35.17
CA ASP A 10 -18.04 2.85 34.53
C ASP A 10 -17.37 3.78 33.52
N GLY A 11 -16.59 3.19 32.62
CA GLY A 11 -15.84 3.90 31.59
C GLY A 11 -15.73 3.13 30.28
N TRP A 12 -16.60 2.14 30.06
CA TRP A 12 -16.80 1.62 28.71
C TRP A 12 -17.53 2.70 27.93
N VAL A 13 -16.76 3.47 27.17
CA VAL A 13 -17.28 4.24 26.05
C VAL A 13 -17.72 3.20 25.04
N SER A 14 -18.95 2.69 25.18
CA SER A 14 -19.65 2.00 24.11
C SER A 14 -19.81 3.03 22.99
N ASP A 15 -18.81 3.13 22.12
CA ASP A 15 -18.99 3.61 20.75
C ASP A 15 -19.75 2.51 19.98
N GLU A 16 -20.96 2.22 20.44
CA GLU A 16 -22.01 1.58 19.66
C GLU A 16 -22.53 2.63 18.66
N SER A 17 -21.63 3.24 17.89
CA SER A 17 -22.00 3.80 16.60
C SER A 17 -22.69 2.68 15.84
N SER A 18 -23.99 2.86 15.60
CA SER A 18 -24.78 2.00 14.73
C SER A 18 -23.97 1.77 13.45
N PHE A 19 -23.36 0.60 13.33
CA PHE A 19 -22.51 0.22 12.21
C PHE A 19 -23.26 0.33 10.86
N TYR A 20 -24.59 0.35 10.91
CA TYR A 20 -25.48 0.42 9.76
C TYR A 20 -26.04 1.83 9.51
N GLY A 21 -25.54 2.86 10.18
CA GLY A 21 -26.10 4.22 10.08
C GLY A 21 -27.39 4.38 10.89
N ASP A 22 -27.96 5.58 10.85
CA ASP A 22 -29.31 5.84 11.36
C ASP A 22 -30.37 5.22 10.42
N ASP A 23 -31.62 5.17 10.89
CA ASP A 23 -32.72 4.57 10.12
C ASP A 23 -32.93 5.27 8.76
N ASP A 24 -32.60 6.57 8.69
CA ASP A 24 -32.68 7.38 7.47
C ASP A 24 -31.61 6.95 6.43
N GLU A 25 -30.38 6.70 6.86
CA GLU A 25 -29.30 6.19 6.00
C GLU A 25 -29.58 4.76 5.50
N GLN A 26 -30.19 3.92 6.35
CA GLN A 26 -30.62 2.58 5.94
C GLN A 26 -31.71 2.63 4.86
N GLU A 27 -32.69 3.52 5.03
CA GLU A 27 -33.76 3.71 4.03
C GLU A 27 -33.20 4.28 2.71
N HIS A 28 -32.22 5.18 2.79
CA HIS A 28 -31.50 5.69 1.62
C HIS A 28 -30.80 4.57 0.85
N GLN A 29 -30.09 3.69 1.54
CA GLN A 29 -29.35 2.57 0.94
C GLN A 29 -30.29 1.51 0.32
N LEU A 30 -31.43 1.24 0.95
CA LEU A 30 -32.45 0.34 0.40
C LEU A 30 -33.04 0.91 -0.90
N ASN A 31 -33.35 2.21 -0.94
CA ASN A 31 -33.79 2.89 -2.16
C ASN A 31 -32.76 2.82 -3.30
N LEU A 32 -31.46 2.89 -2.97
CA LEU A 32 -30.38 2.71 -3.94
C LEU A 32 -30.34 1.29 -4.50
N CYS A 33 -30.56 0.28 -3.65
CA CYS A 33 -30.61 -1.13 -4.07
C CYS A 33 -31.79 -1.42 -4.98
N ASP A 34 -32.97 -0.86 -4.71
CA ASP A 34 -34.17 -1.06 -5.53
C ASP A 34 -34.04 -0.45 -6.94
N ASN A 35 -33.26 0.63 -7.06
CA ASN A 35 -32.95 1.26 -8.34
C ASN A 35 -31.72 0.65 -9.04
N PHE A 36 -31.00 -0.27 -8.39
CA PHE A 36 -29.81 -0.88 -8.96
C PHE A 36 -30.20 -1.98 -9.95
N ASN A 37 -29.95 -1.74 -11.24
CA ASN A 37 -30.13 -2.75 -12.27
C ASN A 37 -28.82 -3.50 -12.53
N PRO A 38 -28.63 -4.72 -12.00
CA PRO A 38 -27.39 -5.48 -12.16
C PRO A 38 -27.09 -5.80 -13.63
N LYS A 39 -28.13 -5.97 -14.47
CA LYS A 39 -27.94 -6.23 -15.90
C LYS A 39 -27.36 -5.01 -16.64
N SER A 40 -27.68 -3.79 -16.20
CA SER A 40 -27.14 -2.56 -16.78
C SER A 40 -25.68 -2.35 -16.40
N CYS A 41 -25.33 -2.58 -15.13
CA CYS A 41 -23.95 -2.56 -14.65
C CYS A 41 -23.09 -3.59 -15.41
N TRP A 42 -23.53 -4.84 -15.49
CA TRP A 42 -22.76 -5.90 -16.16
C TRP A 42 -22.66 -5.71 -17.67
N SER A 43 -23.68 -5.12 -18.30
CA SER A 43 -23.64 -4.77 -19.73
C SER A 43 -22.70 -3.61 -20.03
N THR A 44 -22.31 -2.81 -19.04
CA THR A 44 -21.32 -1.73 -19.21
C THR A 44 -19.90 -2.26 -18.94
N ASP A 45 -19.77 -3.12 -17.93
CA ASP A 45 -18.47 -3.57 -17.41
C ASP A 45 -17.93 -4.85 -18.07
N HIS A 46 -18.73 -5.59 -18.86
CA HIS A 46 -18.22 -6.75 -19.62
C HIS A 46 -17.19 -6.39 -20.70
N LYS A 47 -17.08 -5.10 -21.05
CA LYS A 47 -16.07 -4.56 -21.98
C LYS A 47 -14.82 -4.06 -21.25
N ASP A 48 -14.84 -4.00 -19.92
CA ASP A 48 -13.65 -3.67 -19.15
C ASP A 48 -12.68 -4.85 -19.21
N LEU A 49 -11.48 -4.56 -19.73
CA LEU A 49 -10.39 -5.51 -19.90
C LEU A 49 -10.07 -6.21 -18.57
N ASN A 50 -10.25 -5.53 -17.44
CA ASN A 50 -10.01 -6.08 -16.11
C ASN A 50 -11.02 -7.18 -15.74
N ALA A 51 -12.30 -7.04 -16.12
CA ALA A 51 -13.33 -8.06 -15.88
C ALA A 51 -13.05 -9.33 -16.69
N VAL A 52 -12.62 -9.17 -17.94
CA VAL A 52 -12.22 -10.28 -18.82
C VAL A 52 -10.96 -10.97 -18.29
N LEU A 53 -9.96 -10.22 -17.81
CA LEU A 53 -8.74 -10.79 -17.24
C LEU A 53 -9.00 -11.60 -15.97
N ARG A 54 -9.90 -11.13 -15.09
CA ARG A 54 -10.29 -11.85 -13.87
C ARG A 54 -10.93 -13.21 -14.21
N ALA A 55 -11.83 -13.22 -15.19
CA ALA A 55 -12.47 -14.45 -15.66
C ALA A 55 -11.47 -15.44 -16.30
N ALA A 56 -10.54 -14.93 -17.12
CA ALA A 56 -9.50 -15.77 -17.74
C ALA A 56 -8.51 -16.35 -16.71
N LYS A 57 -8.18 -15.58 -15.66
CA LYS A 57 -7.28 -16.03 -14.60
C LYS A 57 -7.92 -17.09 -13.68
N ALA A 58 -9.25 -17.07 -13.54
CA ALA A 58 -9.99 -18.08 -12.78
C ALA A 58 -10.09 -19.46 -13.49
N GLN A 59 -9.77 -19.53 -14.78
CA GLN A 59 -9.90 -20.75 -15.59
C GLN A 59 -8.58 -21.52 -15.80
N GLN A 60 -7.47 -21.13 -15.16
CA GLN A 60 -6.19 -21.84 -15.29
C GLN A 60 -6.04 -22.95 -14.23
N PRO A 61 -6.02 -24.24 -14.62
CA PRO A 61 -5.69 -25.33 -13.70
C PRO A 61 -4.17 -25.40 -13.45
N SER A 62 -3.79 -25.45 -12.17
CA SER A 62 -2.41 -25.61 -11.70
C SER A 62 -1.85 -26.99 -12.06
N MET A 63 -0.82 -27.06 -12.90
CA MET A 63 0.02 -28.25 -13.02
C MET A 63 1.16 -28.21 -12.00
N VAL A 64 1.17 -29.25 -11.16
CA VAL A 64 2.12 -29.55 -10.08
C VAL A 64 3.37 -30.22 -10.64
N LEU A 65 4.59 -29.88 -10.19
CA LEU A 65 5.71 -30.83 -10.17
C LEU A 65 6.86 -30.48 -9.16
N SER A 66 6.81 -31.20 -8.03
CA SER A 66 7.86 -31.80 -7.15
C SER A 66 9.22 -31.15 -6.81
N LYS A 67 9.37 -30.86 -5.51
CA LYS A 67 10.35 -31.34 -4.48
C LYS A 67 11.81 -31.63 -4.88
N GLU A 68 12.76 -31.05 -4.14
CA GLU A 68 13.74 -31.83 -3.34
C GLU A 68 14.41 -31.04 -2.20
N THR A 69 14.93 -31.80 -1.24
CA THR A 69 15.20 -31.52 0.18
C THR A 69 16.70 -31.40 0.46
N ILE A 70 17.19 -30.41 1.23
CA ILE A 70 18.45 -30.55 1.99
C ILE A 70 18.35 -29.85 3.36
N SER A 71 18.57 -30.65 4.40
CA SER A 71 18.72 -30.30 5.81
C SER A 71 20.14 -29.81 6.15
N PHE A 72 20.28 -28.81 7.04
CA PHE A 72 21.48 -28.67 7.89
C PHE A 72 21.12 -28.18 9.30
N ALA A 73 21.81 -28.78 10.28
CA ALA A 73 21.54 -28.68 11.70
C ALA A 73 22.60 -27.85 12.44
N ARG A 74 22.19 -27.36 13.63
CA ARG A 74 23.00 -26.89 14.78
C ARG A 74 23.74 -25.54 14.57
N GLN A 75 23.84 -24.63 15.54
CA GLN A 75 24.06 -24.82 16.97
C GLN A 75 23.78 -23.52 17.77
N SER A 76 23.63 -23.74 19.07
CA SER A 76 23.29 -22.88 20.22
C SER A 76 24.35 -21.86 20.70
N SER A 77 23.88 -20.74 21.31
CA SER A 77 24.44 -20.07 22.51
C SER A 77 23.54 -18.87 22.89
N SER A 78 22.79 -18.89 24.01
CA SER A 78 23.15 -18.57 25.40
C SER A 78 23.38 -17.07 25.69
N GLY A 79 22.50 -16.50 26.53
CA GLY A 79 22.94 -15.67 27.67
C GLY A 79 22.42 -14.23 27.74
N GLY A 80 21.68 -13.93 28.82
CA GLY A 80 21.89 -12.70 29.60
C GLY A 80 20.74 -11.68 29.66
N LEU A 81 19.93 -11.76 30.72
CA LEU A 81 19.10 -10.67 31.24
C LEU A 81 19.98 -9.52 31.76
N SER A 82 19.50 -8.26 31.68
CA SER A 82 19.46 -7.40 32.86
C SER A 82 18.43 -6.27 32.72
N THR A 83 17.56 -6.25 33.73
CA THR A 83 16.72 -5.17 34.25
C THR A 83 17.47 -3.86 34.51
N THR A 84 16.79 -2.72 34.34
CA THR A 84 16.59 -1.71 35.39
C THR A 84 15.32 -0.91 35.14
N ALA A 85 14.55 -0.71 36.21
CA ALA A 85 13.34 0.08 36.30
C ALA A 85 13.63 1.54 36.66
N ASP A 86 12.56 2.33 36.63
CA ASP A 86 12.32 3.58 37.38
C ASP A 86 12.92 4.89 36.83
N LYS A 87 12.05 5.74 36.25
CA LYS A 87 11.35 6.77 37.03
C LYS A 87 10.33 7.55 36.19
N LEU A 88 9.12 7.63 36.74
CA LEU A 88 8.00 8.47 36.30
C LEU A 88 8.23 9.96 36.64
N SER A 89 7.40 10.78 36.00
CA SER A 89 6.78 12.01 36.51
C SER A 89 7.55 13.33 36.40
N ALA A 90 7.14 14.14 35.41
CA ALA A 90 6.71 15.52 35.68
C ALA A 90 5.82 16.04 34.53
N PHE A 91 4.53 16.20 34.80
CA PHE A 91 3.65 17.08 34.03
C PHE A 91 4.12 18.53 34.20
N SER A 92 4.23 19.29 33.12
CA SER A 92 3.71 20.66 33.17
C SER A 92 3.14 21.09 31.82
N THR A 93 1.92 21.58 31.92
CA THR A 93 1.10 22.26 30.93
C THR A 93 1.89 23.37 30.23
N LEU A 94 2.30 23.13 28.98
CA LEU A 94 2.80 24.16 28.09
C LEU A 94 1.62 25.04 27.65
N ASP A 95 1.67 26.29 28.10
CA ASP A 95 0.69 27.35 27.86
C ASP A 95 0.42 27.53 26.35
N ARG A 96 -0.83 27.33 25.92
CA ARG A 96 -1.28 27.48 24.53
C ARG A 96 -0.96 28.88 23.95
N LYS A 97 -0.79 29.88 24.82
CA LYS A 97 -0.48 31.26 24.43
C LYS A 97 0.95 31.45 23.91
N THR A 98 1.92 30.67 24.36
CA THR A 98 3.31 30.80 23.88
C THR A 98 3.48 30.28 22.45
N MET A 99 2.74 29.23 22.06
CA MET A 99 2.74 28.75 20.67
C MET A 99 2.09 29.72 19.68
N GLU A 100 1.03 30.44 20.07
CA GLU A 100 0.40 31.44 19.19
C GLU A 100 1.26 32.69 18.99
N GLN A 101 1.97 33.13 20.03
CA GLN A 101 2.88 34.28 19.92
C GLN A 101 4.08 33.98 19.02
N GLU A 102 4.63 32.77 19.08
CA GLU A 102 5.67 32.31 18.16
C GLU A 102 5.15 32.22 16.72
N ARG A 103 3.89 31.78 16.52
CA ARG A 103 3.27 31.71 15.19
C ARG A 103 3.05 33.10 14.58
N LEU A 104 2.69 34.11 15.37
CA LEU A 104 2.50 35.48 14.92
C LEU A 104 3.82 36.18 14.56
N LEU A 105 4.91 35.94 15.31
CA LEU A 105 6.23 36.47 14.99
C LEU A 105 6.79 35.92 13.67
N ARG A 106 6.42 34.69 13.29
CA ARG A 106 6.82 34.07 12.02
C ARG A 106 6.06 34.59 10.80
N LEU A 107 4.89 35.22 10.97
CA LEU A 107 4.09 35.75 9.85
C LEU A 107 4.43 37.20 9.45
N GLY A 108 5.17 37.95 10.28
CA GLY A 108 5.39 39.39 10.08
C GLY A 108 6.53 39.81 9.16
N LYS A 109 7.29 38.89 8.56
CA LYS A 109 8.41 39.23 7.66
C LYS A 109 8.38 38.40 6.39
N ARG A 110 7.54 38.81 5.44
CA ARG A 110 7.71 38.47 4.02
C ARG A 110 7.28 39.65 3.17
N GLU A 111 7.95 40.79 3.40
CA GLU A 111 8.08 41.83 2.39
C GLU A 111 8.64 41.16 1.11
N ARG A 112 7.89 41.26 0.03
CA ARG A 112 8.25 40.72 -1.29
C ARG A 112 9.29 41.66 -1.90
N ASP A 113 10.56 41.34 -1.70
CA ASP A 113 11.62 41.86 -2.55
C ASP A 113 11.55 41.17 -3.92
N THR A 114 10.94 41.86 -4.88
CA THR A 114 11.00 41.53 -6.32
C THR A 114 12.44 41.72 -6.82
N THR A 115 13.28 40.72 -6.59
CA THR A 115 14.58 40.57 -7.25
C THR A 115 14.38 39.68 -8.47
N PRO A 116 14.78 40.10 -9.70
CA PRO A 116 14.75 39.21 -10.86
C PRO A 116 15.85 38.16 -10.68
N GLU A 117 15.49 37.03 -10.08
CA GLU A 117 16.33 35.84 -10.01
C GLU A 117 16.62 35.37 -11.44
N PRO A 118 17.89 35.11 -11.81
CA PRO A 118 18.21 34.60 -13.12
C PRO A 118 17.48 33.27 -13.30
N GLN A 119 16.55 33.21 -14.26
CA GLN A 119 15.90 31.98 -14.66
C GLN A 119 16.97 31.03 -15.21
N THR A 120 17.56 30.23 -14.32
CA THR A 120 18.19 28.98 -14.70
C THR A 120 17.10 28.17 -15.36
N LYS A 121 17.09 28.21 -16.70
CA LYS A 121 16.27 27.35 -17.55
C LYS A 121 16.51 25.94 -17.04
N VAL A 122 15.55 25.39 -16.29
CA VAL A 122 15.60 24.00 -15.88
C VAL A 122 15.54 23.22 -17.18
N GLU A 123 16.68 22.64 -17.57
CA GLU A 123 16.74 21.82 -18.78
C GLU A 123 15.77 20.66 -18.59
N LEU A 124 14.73 20.64 -19.43
CA LEU A 124 13.77 19.56 -19.43
C LEU A 124 14.47 18.32 -19.95
N VAL A 125 14.38 17.23 -19.21
CA VAL A 125 15.02 15.97 -19.58
C VAL A 125 13.95 14.91 -19.76
N ASN A 126 13.92 14.31 -20.95
CA ASN A 126 13.13 13.12 -21.22
C ASN A 126 14.09 11.99 -21.66
N PRO A 127 14.29 10.97 -20.81
CA PRO A 127 15.16 9.84 -21.14
C PRO A 127 14.77 9.08 -22.41
N ARG A 128 13.49 9.14 -22.81
CA ARG A 128 12.95 8.45 -24.00
C ARG A 128 12.75 9.41 -25.18
N GLN A 129 13.43 10.56 -25.21
CA GLN A 129 13.37 11.48 -26.34
C GLN A 129 13.80 10.78 -27.65
N GLY A 130 13.05 10.96 -28.71
CA GLY A 130 13.26 10.35 -30.03
C GLY A 130 12.57 9.01 -30.24
N HIS A 131 12.03 8.38 -29.20
CA HIS A 131 11.28 7.13 -29.34
C HIS A 131 9.86 7.39 -29.87
N PHE A 132 9.41 6.59 -30.84
CA PHE A 132 8.08 6.77 -31.43
C PHE A 132 6.95 6.46 -30.44
N ASP A 133 7.20 5.65 -29.41
CA ASP A 133 6.22 5.22 -28.41
C ASP A 133 6.20 6.13 -27.17
N SER A 134 6.91 7.27 -27.19
CA SER A 134 6.98 8.22 -26.09
C SER A 134 6.52 9.63 -26.48
N TRP A 135 6.15 10.41 -25.46
CA TRP A 135 5.98 11.85 -25.58
C TRP A 135 7.33 12.54 -25.84
N GLN A 136 7.35 13.56 -26.68
CA GLN A 136 8.51 14.37 -27.06
C GLN A 136 8.44 15.76 -26.43
N LEU A 137 9.57 16.30 -25.94
CA LEU A 137 9.61 17.59 -25.24
C LEU A 137 9.13 18.80 -26.06
N GLY A 138 9.12 18.69 -27.39
CA GLY A 138 8.70 19.75 -28.30
C GLY A 138 7.35 19.53 -28.98
N GLU A 139 6.69 18.39 -28.76
CA GLU A 139 5.37 18.14 -29.38
C GLU A 139 4.24 18.59 -28.44
N SER A 140 3.14 19.06 -29.02
CA SER A 140 1.94 19.39 -28.25
C SER A 140 1.26 18.13 -27.71
N VAL A 141 0.45 18.28 -26.67
CA VAL A 141 -0.34 17.16 -26.12
C VAL A 141 -1.28 16.58 -27.18
N ASP A 142 -1.89 17.45 -27.99
CA ASP A 142 -2.80 17.02 -29.06
C ASP A 142 -2.06 16.23 -30.15
N ASP A 143 -0.87 16.68 -30.57
CA ASP A 143 -0.06 15.96 -31.56
C ASP A 143 0.37 14.58 -31.03
N PHE A 144 0.75 14.50 -29.76
CA PHE A 144 1.10 13.25 -29.10
C PHE A 144 -0.09 12.28 -29.07
N VAL A 145 -1.27 12.74 -28.64
CA VAL A 145 -2.47 11.91 -28.55
C VAL A 145 -2.95 11.49 -29.94
N ASN A 146 -2.88 12.36 -30.94
CA ASN A 146 -3.25 12.02 -32.31
C ASN A 146 -2.31 10.98 -32.93
N ARG A 147 -1.01 11.05 -32.61
CA ARG A 147 0.02 10.14 -33.11
C ARG A 147 -0.02 8.78 -32.42
N LEU A 148 -0.23 8.76 -31.09
CA LEU A 148 -0.29 7.55 -30.27
C LEU A 148 -1.64 7.46 -29.55
N HIS A 149 -2.72 7.43 -30.32
CA HIS A 149 -4.05 7.32 -29.73
C HIS A 149 -4.25 5.92 -29.13
N PRO A 150 -4.56 5.78 -27.82
CA PRO A 150 -4.60 4.47 -27.16
C PRO A 150 -5.60 3.47 -27.74
N LEU A 151 -6.68 3.96 -28.37
CA LEU A 151 -7.71 3.09 -28.95
C LEU A 151 -7.39 2.59 -30.37
N SER A 152 -6.56 3.30 -31.12
CA SER A 152 -6.22 2.94 -32.52
C SER A 152 -4.81 2.39 -32.66
N THR A 153 -3.92 2.72 -31.74
CA THR A 153 -2.56 2.19 -31.72
C THR A 153 -2.60 0.71 -31.36
N SER A 154 -2.12 -0.15 -32.25
CA SER A 154 -2.07 -1.60 -32.00
C SER A 154 -1.02 -1.94 -30.95
N ALA A 155 -1.38 -2.77 -29.97
CA ALA A 155 -0.48 -3.32 -28.96
C ALA A 155 0.66 -4.18 -29.54
N LEU A 156 0.52 -4.68 -30.79
CA LEU A 156 1.58 -5.39 -31.48
C LEU A 156 2.71 -4.46 -31.95
N THR A 157 2.37 -3.22 -32.26
CA THR A 157 3.32 -2.21 -32.75
C THR A 157 3.87 -1.39 -31.59
N CYS A 158 3.01 -1.00 -30.65
CA CYS A 158 3.36 -0.21 -29.48
C CYS A 158 2.74 -0.86 -28.24
N PRO A 159 3.48 -1.74 -27.55
CA PRO A 159 2.96 -2.42 -26.36
C PRO A 159 2.63 -1.45 -25.22
N TRP A 160 3.36 -0.33 -25.16
CA TRP A 160 3.23 0.69 -24.13
C TRP A 160 3.43 2.07 -24.73
N ILE A 161 2.55 3.00 -24.36
CA ILE A 161 2.71 4.42 -24.64
C ILE A 161 3.31 5.06 -23.39
N TRP A 162 4.45 5.72 -23.54
CA TRP A 162 5.23 6.24 -22.42
C TRP A 162 5.14 7.76 -22.33
N VAL A 163 4.90 8.24 -21.11
CA VAL A 163 4.94 9.67 -20.79
C VAL A 163 5.85 9.84 -19.60
N GLU A 164 7.05 10.36 -19.86
CA GLU A 164 8.03 10.64 -18.81
C GLU A 164 7.84 12.07 -18.29
N ASN A 165 8.03 12.27 -16.98
CA ASN A 165 7.99 13.60 -16.39
C ASN A 165 9.23 14.41 -16.83
N PRO A 166 9.06 15.52 -17.58
CA PRO A 166 10.18 16.35 -18.04
C PRO A 166 10.97 17.03 -16.92
N HIS A 167 10.40 17.10 -15.71
CA HIS A 167 10.94 17.84 -14.57
C HIS A 167 11.63 16.93 -13.54
N ARG A 168 12.24 15.81 -13.96
CA ARG A 168 13.01 14.95 -13.04
C ARG A 168 14.16 15.76 -12.42
N LYS A 169 14.24 15.77 -11.09
CA LYS A 169 15.35 16.40 -10.37
C LYS A 169 16.66 15.66 -10.69
N PRO A 170 17.70 16.32 -11.20
CA PRO A 170 19.01 15.70 -11.40
C PRO A 170 19.56 15.32 -10.02
N GLY A 171 19.61 14.02 -9.72
CA GLY A 171 19.98 13.49 -8.41
C GLY A 171 18.94 12.56 -7.78
N ALA A 172 17.76 12.40 -8.36
CA ALA A 172 16.83 11.31 -8.01
C ALA A 172 17.30 9.95 -8.58
N ILE A 173 18.60 9.68 -8.51
CA ILE A 173 19.15 8.36 -8.76
C ILE A 173 18.77 7.55 -7.53
N CYS A 174 17.58 6.92 -7.59
CA CYS A 174 17.25 5.85 -6.65
C CYS A 174 18.38 4.83 -6.73
N ALA A 175 18.88 4.36 -5.59
CA ALA A 175 19.77 3.21 -5.53
C ALA A 175 19.18 2.12 -6.43
N SER A 176 20.02 1.46 -7.23
CA SER A 176 19.55 0.43 -8.16
C SER A 176 18.78 -0.63 -7.34
N PRO A 177 17.46 -0.76 -7.54
CA PRO A 177 16.65 -1.66 -6.72
C PRO A 177 17.16 -3.09 -6.90
N GLN A 178 17.31 -3.84 -5.81
CA GLN A 178 17.75 -5.24 -5.83
C GLN A 178 16.56 -6.15 -6.17
N VAL A 179 15.99 -5.97 -7.36
CA VAL A 179 14.72 -6.61 -7.77
C VAL A 179 14.81 -8.13 -7.74
N GLU A 180 15.95 -8.70 -8.15
CA GLU A 180 16.14 -10.17 -8.16
C GLU A 180 16.17 -10.74 -6.74
N HIS A 181 16.89 -10.10 -5.83
CA HIS A 181 16.95 -10.49 -4.42
C HIS A 181 15.58 -10.41 -3.75
N PHE A 182 14.88 -9.29 -3.94
CA PHE A 182 13.52 -9.08 -3.46
C PHE A 182 12.56 -10.15 -3.98
N THR A 183 12.68 -10.51 -5.27
CA THR A 183 11.81 -11.51 -5.89
C THR A 183 12.05 -12.90 -5.28
N ASN A 184 13.31 -13.31 -5.14
CA ASN A 184 13.63 -14.64 -4.60
C ASN A 184 13.18 -14.76 -3.14
N LEU A 185 13.56 -13.80 -2.28
CA LEU A 185 13.16 -13.82 -0.87
C LEU A 185 11.65 -13.63 -0.68
N GLY A 186 11.01 -12.82 -1.53
CA GLY A 186 9.56 -12.66 -1.51
C GLY A 186 8.81 -13.95 -1.85
N LEU A 187 9.34 -14.76 -2.78
CA LEU A 187 8.79 -16.07 -3.10
C LEU A 187 8.99 -17.07 -1.94
N ASP A 188 10.16 -17.07 -1.30
CA ASP A 188 10.43 -17.93 -0.15
C ASP A 188 9.50 -17.60 1.03
N LEU A 189 9.27 -16.31 1.31
CA LEU A 189 8.32 -15.85 2.33
C LEU A 189 6.88 -16.30 2.01
N LEU A 190 6.49 -16.24 0.74
CA LEU A 190 5.18 -16.70 0.29
C LEU A 190 5.02 -18.21 0.45
N GLU A 191 6.03 -18.99 0.07
CA GLU A 191 6.01 -20.44 0.23
C GLU A 191 5.89 -20.85 1.71
N HIS A 192 6.69 -20.22 2.58
CA HIS A 192 6.64 -20.44 4.02
C HIS A 192 5.25 -20.09 4.61
N SER A 193 4.65 -18.98 4.16
CA SER A 193 3.28 -18.60 4.54
C SER A 193 2.25 -19.65 4.13
N LEU A 194 2.32 -20.14 2.89
CA LEU A 194 1.40 -21.16 2.39
C LEU A 194 1.50 -22.46 3.21
N GLN A 195 2.72 -22.89 3.54
CA GLN A 195 2.93 -24.06 4.39
C GLN A 195 2.35 -23.83 5.80
N THR A 196 2.63 -22.68 6.40
CA THR A 196 2.11 -22.30 7.72
C THR A 196 0.57 -22.31 7.74
N ARG A 197 -0.07 -21.78 6.69
CA ARG A 197 -1.53 -21.81 6.54
C ARG A 197 -2.08 -23.23 6.43
N GLN A 198 -1.43 -24.10 5.65
CA GLN A 198 -1.83 -25.51 5.55
C GLN A 198 -1.75 -26.21 6.92
N GLU A 199 -0.68 -25.96 7.69
CA GLU A 199 -0.55 -26.50 9.04
C GLU A 199 -1.63 -25.98 9.99
N MET A 200 -1.94 -24.69 9.95
CA MET A 200 -2.99 -24.07 10.76
C MET A 200 -4.36 -24.66 10.43
N GLN A 201 -4.65 -24.91 9.15
CA GLN A 201 -5.89 -25.56 8.72
C GLN A 201 -5.94 -27.03 9.16
N GLY A 202 -4.84 -27.77 9.04
CA GLY A 202 -4.74 -29.15 9.51
C GLY A 202 -4.98 -29.28 11.01
N LYS A 203 -4.30 -28.45 11.81
CA LYS A 203 -4.43 -28.39 13.28
C LYS A 203 -5.80 -27.83 13.72
N GLY A 204 -6.33 -26.86 12.98
CA GLY A 204 -7.57 -26.14 13.26
C GLY A 204 -8.85 -26.89 12.87
N SER A 205 -8.76 -28.02 12.16
CA SER A 205 -9.92 -28.83 11.73
C SER A 205 -10.85 -29.28 12.88
N ARG A 206 -10.34 -29.31 14.12
CA ARG A 206 -11.10 -29.68 15.33
C ARG A 206 -11.49 -28.48 16.22
N GLY A 207 -11.07 -27.26 15.88
CA GLY A 207 -11.28 -26.06 16.69
C GLY A 207 -12.46 -25.20 16.25
N ALA A 208 -12.79 -24.17 17.04
CA ALA A 208 -13.81 -23.19 16.68
C ALA A 208 -13.38 -22.37 15.45
N LYS A 209 -14.23 -22.30 14.43
CA LYS A 209 -13.95 -21.64 13.14
C LYS A 209 -13.45 -20.20 13.29
N GLY A 210 -14.02 -19.43 14.22
CA GLY A 210 -13.61 -18.05 14.46
C GLY A 210 -12.17 -17.87 14.93
N THR A 211 -11.63 -18.85 15.68
CA THR A 211 -10.22 -18.81 16.11
C THR A 211 -9.28 -19.04 14.94
N LEU A 212 -9.63 -19.94 14.02
CA LEU A 212 -8.84 -20.19 12.81
C LEU A 212 -8.78 -18.95 11.92
N THR A 213 -9.90 -18.27 11.70
CA THR A 213 -9.94 -17.03 10.90
C THR A 213 -9.04 -15.94 11.48
N LYS A 214 -9.07 -15.75 12.81
CA LYS A 214 -8.18 -14.78 13.48
C LYS A 214 -6.70 -15.13 13.30
N LEU A 215 -6.34 -16.41 13.42
CA LEU A 215 -4.96 -16.85 13.20
C LEU A 215 -4.50 -16.63 11.75
N LEU A 216 -5.37 -16.89 10.78
CA LEU A 216 -5.08 -16.63 9.35
C LEU A 216 -4.93 -15.14 9.05
N ASP A 217 -5.72 -14.28 9.70
CA ASP A 217 -5.60 -12.82 9.57
C ASP A 217 -4.28 -12.30 10.17
N ILE A 218 -3.92 -12.78 11.37
CA ILE A 218 -2.64 -12.44 12.01
C ILE A 218 -1.46 -12.85 11.13
N GLU A 219 -1.49 -14.07 10.60
CA GLU A 219 -0.43 -14.56 9.70
C GLU A 219 -0.38 -13.76 8.40
N SER A 220 -1.53 -13.39 7.83
CA SER A 220 -1.59 -12.56 6.62
C SER A 220 -0.95 -11.19 6.84
N LYS A 221 -1.24 -10.56 7.99
CA LYS A 221 -0.64 -9.27 8.36
C LYS A 221 0.87 -9.39 8.60
N ALA A 222 1.31 -10.47 9.24
CA ALA A 222 2.73 -10.73 9.44
C ALA A 222 3.46 -10.89 8.10
N LEU A 223 2.91 -11.66 7.15
CA LEU A 223 3.48 -11.79 5.81
C LEU A 223 3.57 -10.44 5.08
N GLN A 224 2.50 -9.64 5.11
CA GLN A 224 2.48 -8.32 4.50
C GLN A 224 3.58 -7.42 5.07
N GLN A 225 3.77 -7.44 6.39
CA GLN A 225 4.83 -6.69 7.04
C GLN A 225 6.21 -7.17 6.60
N CYS A 226 6.47 -8.48 6.58
CA CYS A 226 7.75 -9.04 6.13
C CYS A 226 8.07 -8.65 4.67
N ILE A 227 7.07 -8.69 3.78
CA ILE A 227 7.26 -8.26 2.38
C ILE A 227 7.54 -6.76 2.31
N ALA A 228 6.88 -5.94 3.12
CA ALA A 228 7.10 -4.50 3.16
C ALA A 228 8.50 -4.14 3.70
N ASP A 229 8.95 -4.84 4.74
CA ASP A 229 10.29 -4.67 5.31
C ASP A 229 11.37 -5.05 4.30
N LEU A 230 11.18 -6.19 3.61
CA LEU A 230 12.06 -6.64 2.54
C LEU A 230 12.10 -5.64 1.37
N ALA A 231 10.96 -5.07 0.99
CA ALA A 231 10.89 -4.05 -0.06
C ALA A 231 11.66 -2.77 0.33
N ALA A 232 11.64 -2.40 1.61
CA ALA A 232 12.40 -1.26 2.12
C ALA A 232 13.91 -1.53 2.15
N GLU A 233 14.32 -2.75 2.50
CA GLU A 233 15.72 -3.18 2.48
C GLU A 233 16.29 -3.15 1.06
N ASP A 234 15.58 -3.76 0.10
CA ASP A 234 16.02 -3.90 -1.29
C ASP A 234 15.75 -2.66 -2.17
N GLN A 235 15.23 -1.58 -1.57
CA GLN A 235 14.88 -0.32 -2.24
C GLN A 235 13.81 -0.48 -3.34
N VAL A 236 12.93 -1.48 -3.22
CA VAL A 236 11.81 -1.74 -4.14
C VAL A 236 10.55 -1.03 -3.64
N LEU A 237 10.58 0.31 -3.61
CA LEU A 237 9.53 1.14 -3.01
C LEU A 237 8.50 1.68 -4.01
N SER A 238 8.72 1.48 -5.31
CA SER A 238 7.80 1.96 -6.34
C SER A 238 6.74 0.92 -6.68
N GLY A 239 5.47 1.33 -6.70
CA GLY A 239 4.38 0.47 -7.12
C GLY A 239 3.20 1.28 -7.62
N LYS A 240 2.38 0.67 -8.49
CA LYS A 240 1.08 1.22 -8.86
C LYS A 240 0.02 0.61 -7.96
N VAL A 241 -0.66 1.44 -7.18
CA VAL A 241 -1.84 1.00 -6.43
C VAL A 241 -2.94 0.73 -7.45
N SER A 242 -3.35 -0.52 -7.58
CA SER A 242 -4.52 -0.89 -8.37
C SER A 242 -5.72 -0.92 -7.43
N CYS A 243 -6.59 0.08 -7.51
CA CYS A 243 -7.90 0.00 -6.86
C CYS A 243 -8.70 -1.10 -7.57
N SER A 244 -8.98 -2.18 -6.86
CA SER A 244 -9.63 -3.39 -7.35
C SER A 244 -11.10 -3.45 -7.01
#